data_AF-A0A0X3V519-F1
#
_entry.id   AF-A0A0X3V519-F1
#
_cell.length_a   1.000
_cell.length_b   1.000
_cell.length_c   1.000
_cell.angle_alpha   90.00
_cell.angle_beta   90.00
_cell.angle_gamma   90.00
#
_symmetry.space_group_name_H-M   'P 1'
#
loop_
_entity.id
_entity.type
_entity.pdbx_description
1 polymer ?
#
loop_
_entity_poly.entity_id
_entity_poly.type
_entity_poly.pdbx_seq_one_letter_code
_entity_poly.pdbx_strand_id
1 'polypeptide(L)'
;MRLIEMATVCAVTLGISGASYSALNPQKLEAQARIVADRATCRTVDTAIVGFIAVNGTDPTSVAQLRPYVKGDISRYRIVKGVAAGPGC
;
A
#
# COMPACT_ATOMS: atom_id res chain seq x y z
N MET A 1 -50.39 14.01 -0.37
CA MET A 1 -49.25 14.44 0.47
C MET A 1 -48.15 13.38 0.58
N ARG A 2 -48.44 12.09 0.78
CA ARG A 2 -47.41 11.03 0.92
C ARG A 2 -46.59 10.66 -0.33
N LEU A 3 -47.14 10.89 -1.53
CA LEU A 3 -46.45 10.57 -2.79
C LEU A 3 -45.32 11.56 -3.11
N ILE A 4 -45.45 12.81 -2.67
CA ILE A 4 -44.47 13.87 -2.94
C ILE A 4 -43.26 13.69 -2.04
N GLU A 5 -43.46 13.33 -0.76
CA GLU A 5 -42.38 13.00 0.18
C GLU A 5 -41.53 11.80 -0.28
N MET A 6 -42.16 10.75 -0.80
CA MET A 6 -41.44 9.57 -1.32
C MET A 6 -40.59 9.93 -2.54
N ALA A 7 -41.07 10.82 -3.42
CA ALA A 7 -40.32 11.27 -4.58
C ALA A 7 -39.08 12.10 -4.20
N THR A 8 -39.19 13.00 -3.21
CA THR A 8 -38.05 13.79 -2.73
C THR A 8 -36.99 12.93 -2.06
N VAL A 9 -37.38 11.94 -1.26
CA VAL A 9 -36.41 11.02 -0.64
C VAL A 9 -35.62 10.25 -1.69
N CYS A 10 -36.30 9.66 -2.68
CA CYS A 10 -35.63 8.93 -3.77
C CYS A 10 -34.69 9.84 -4.59
N ALA A 11 -35.12 11.07 -4.90
CA ALA A 11 -34.29 12.02 -5.64
C ALA A 11 -33.03 12.43 -4.86
N VAL A 12 -33.13 12.65 -3.56
CA VAL A 12 -31.98 12.99 -2.71
C VAL A 12 -31.02 11.80 -2.59
N THR A 13 -31.52 10.58 -2.38
CA THR A 13 -30.67 9.39 -2.28
C THR A 13 -29.93 9.11 -3.59
N LEU A 14 -30.60 9.21 -4.73
CA LEU A 14 -29.97 9.04 -6.05
C LEU A 14 -28.95 10.15 -6.35
N GLY A 15 -29.25 11.39 -5.96
CA GLY A 15 -28.33 12.53 -6.10
C GLY A 15 -27.04 12.38 -5.29
N ILE A 16 -27.15 11.94 -4.04
CA ILE A 16 -25.99 11.69 -3.16
C ILE A 16 -25.15 10.52 -3.68
N SER A 17 -25.81 9.45 -4.15
CA SER A 17 -25.14 8.26 -4.70
C SER A 17 -24.35 8.59 -5.97
N GLY A 18 -24.97 9.35 -6.89
CA GLY A 18 -24.33 9.78 -8.15
C GLY A 18 -23.16 10.74 -7.94
N ALA A 19 -23.30 11.72 -7.04
CA ALA A 19 -22.22 12.65 -6.69
C ALA A 19 -21.05 11.95 -5.97
N SER A 20 -21.34 10.93 -5.16
CA SER A 20 -20.31 10.14 -4.49
C SER A 20 -19.54 9.27 -5.49
N TYR A 21 -20.20 8.71 -6.50
CA TYR A 21 -19.56 7.87 -7.51
C TYR A 21 -18.66 8.67 -8.47
N SER A 22 -19.02 9.92 -8.79
CA SER A 22 -18.17 10.81 -9.61
C SER A 22 -16.99 11.41 -8.84
N ALA A 23 -17.12 11.55 -7.50
CA ALA A 23 -16.03 11.96 -6.62
C ALA A 23 -15.03 10.82 -6.32
N LEU A 24 -15.48 9.55 -6.39
CA LEU A 24 -14.61 8.39 -6.31
C LEU A 24 -13.86 8.23 -7.64
N ASN A 25 -12.58 8.62 -7.65
CA ASN A 25 -11.67 8.30 -8.74
C ASN A 25 -10.92 6.99 -8.38
N PRO A 26 -11.40 5.82 -8.82
CA PRO A 26 -10.84 4.52 -8.41
C PRO A 26 -9.38 4.38 -8.84
N GLN A 27 -9.00 4.95 -9.98
CA GLN A 27 -7.62 4.94 -10.47
C GLN A 27 -6.68 5.71 -9.53
N LYS A 28 -7.13 6.85 -9.00
CA LYS A 28 -6.37 7.64 -8.03
C LYS A 28 -6.23 6.92 -6.68
N LEU A 29 -7.29 6.25 -6.23
CA LEU A 29 -7.28 5.45 -5.01
C LEU A 29 -6.34 4.25 -5.13
N GLU A 30 -6.38 3.55 -6.26
CA GLU A 30 -5.47 2.43 -6.52
C GLU A 30 -4.00 2.89 -6.55
N ALA A 31 -3.71 4.02 -7.21
CA ALA A 31 -2.36 4.59 -7.24
C ALA A 31 -1.87 4.95 -5.83
N GLN A 32 -2.71 5.58 -5.01
CA GLN A 32 -2.36 5.90 -3.62
C GLN A 32 -2.18 4.64 -2.76
N ALA A 33 -3.06 3.65 -2.91
CA ALA A 33 -2.95 2.38 -2.21
C ALA A 33 -1.65 1.64 -2.56
N ARG A 34 -1.26 1.64 -3.84
CA ARG A 34 0.03 1.08 -4.29
C ARG A 34 1.21 1.81 -3.66
N ILE A 35 1.22 3.15 -3.64
CA ILE A 35 2.31 3.93 -3.01
C ILE A 35 2.45 3.60 -1.52
N VAL A 36 1.33 3.47 -0.80
CA VAL A 36 1.35 3.12 0.62
C VAL A 36 1.84 1.68 0.81
N ALA A 37 1.39 0.75 -0.01
CA ALA A 37 1.85 -0.64 0.02
C ALA A 37 3.36 -0.77 -0.28
N ASP A 38 3.86 -0.04 -1.26
CA ASP A 38 5.28 0.00 -1.62
C ASP A 38 6.13 0.54 -0.45
N ARG A 39 5.72 1.65 0.17
CA ARG A 39 6.39 2.18 1.37
C ARG A 39 6.35 1.23 2.56
N ALA A 40 5.22 0.56 2.80
CA ALA A 40 5.10 -0.42 3.88
C ALA A 40 6.03 -1.63 3.65
N THR A 41 6.15 -2.06 2.39
CA THR A 41 7.04 -3.15 2.00
C THR A 41 8.51 -2.73 2.15
N CYS A 42 8.88 -1.51 1.73
CA CYS A 42 10.21 -0.94 1.96
C CYS A 42 10.61 -1.00 3.44
N ARG A 43 9.73 -0.53 4.34
CA ARG A 43 9.95 -0.56 5.79
C ARG A 43 10.06 -1.98 6.36
N THR A 44 9.36 -2.94 5.75
CA THR A 44 9.47 -4.35 6.12
C THR A 44 10.84 -4.91 5.73
N VAL A 45 11.35 -4.57 4.54
CA VAL A 45 12.69 -4.97 4.10
C VAL A 45 13.76 -4.35 5.01
N ASP A 46 13.66 -3.07 5.37
CA ASP A 46 14.58 -2.44 6.32
C ASP A 46 14.57 -3.13 7.70
N THR A 47 13.39 -3.49 8.19
CA THR A 47 13.28 -4.24 9.46
C THR A 47 13.96 -5.61 9.36
N ALA A 48 13.84 -6.28 8.21
CA ALA A 48 14.52 -7.54 7.96
C ALA A 48 16.04 -7.37 7.84
N ILE A 49 16.53 -6.27 7.27
CA ILE A 49 17.97 -5.93 7.25
C ILE A 49 18.48 -5.82 8.68
N VAL A 50 17.78 -5.07 9.54
CA VAL A 50 18.15 -4.93 10.96
C VAL A 50 18.15 -6.29 11.65
N GLY A 51 17.14 -7.13 11.41
CA GLY A 51 17.08 -8.49 11.93
C GLY A 51 18.24 -9.37 11.45
N PHE A 52 18.61 -9.28 10.18
CA PHE A 52 19.75 -9.99 9.60
C PHE A 52 21.06 -9.55 10.24
N ILE A 53 21.28 -8.25 10.40
CA ILE A 53 22.47 -7.67 11.03
C ILE A 53 22.56 -8.11 12.50
N ALA A 54 21.44 -8.13 13.23
CA ALA A 54 21.41 -8.58 14.62
C ALA A 54 21.86 -10.05 14.79
N VAL A 55 21.61 -10.90 13.78
CA VAL A 55 21.99 -12.32 13.81
C VAL A 55 23.40 -12.56 13.25
N ASN A 56 23.78 -11.87 12.16
CA ASN A 56 25.00 -12.16 11.40
C ASN A 56 26.14 -11.16 11.65
N GLY A 57 25.87 -10.02 12.28
CA GLY A 57 26.83 -8.95 12.52
C GLY A 57 27.34 -8.23 11.25
N THR A 58 26.73 -8.48 10.10
CA THR A 58 27.14 -7.90 8.81
C THR A 58 25.93 -7.48 7.99
N ASP A 59 26.13 -6.49 7.10
CA ASP A 59 25.08 -6.04 6.20
C ASP A 59 24.74 -7.11 5.15
N PRO A 60 23.46 -7.31 4.84
CA PRO A 60 23.07 -8.17 3.74
C PRO A 60 23.56 -7.57 2.41
N THR A 61 23.98 -8.44 1.49
CA THR A 61 24.41 -8.05 0.14
C THR A 61 23.31 -8.30 -0.90
N SER A 62 22.27 -9.06 -0.53
CA SER A 62 21.15 -9.39 -1.41
C SER A 62 19.84 -9.58 -0.65
N VAL A 63 18.71 -9.34 -1.33
CA VAL A 63 17.37 -9.58 -0.78
C VAL A 63 17.08 -11.07 -0.55
N ALA A 64 17.80 -11.98 -1.22
CA ALA A 64 17.66 -13.41 -1.02
C ALA A 64 18.00 -13.83 0.41
N GLN A 65 18.96 -13.14 1.05
CA GLN A 65 19.36 -13.36 2.44
C GLN A 65 18.28 -12.92 3.45
N LEU A 66 17.36 -12.04 3.02
CA LEU A 66 16.27 -11.51 3.84
C LEU A 66 15.00 -12.35 3.76
N ARG A 67 14.90 -13.32 2.82
CA ARG A 67 13.72 -14.20 2.67
C ARG A 67 13.26 -14.88 3.97
N PRO A 68 14.13 -15.31 4.90
CA PRO A 68 13.68 -15.91 6.16
C PRO A 68 12.98 -14.92 7.09
N TYR A 69 13.24 -13.62 6.92
CA TYR A 69 12.82 -12.55 7.83
C TYR A 69 11.60 -11.77 7.31
N VAL A 70 11.18 -12.01 6.06
CA VAL A 70 10.08 -11.29 5.41
C VAL A 70 8.99 -12.26 4.99
N LYS A 71 7.74 -11.94 5.33
CA LYS A 71 6.56 -12.63 4.79
C LYS A 71 6.01 -11.85 3.59
N GLY A 72 6.48 -12.17 2.39
CA GLY A 72 6.04 -11.54 1.15
C GLY A 72 7.04 -11.67 0.01
N ASP A 73 6.62 -11.27 -1.20
CA ASP A 73 7.51 -11.16 -2.35
C ASP A 73 8.26 -9.83 -2.32
N ILE A 74 9.58 -9.90 -2.17
CA ILE A 74 10.48 -8.75 -2.17
C ILE A 74 11.41 -8.74 -3.39
N SER A 75 11.11 -9.52 -4.42
CA SER A 75 11.95 -9.68 -5.62
C SER A 75 12.16 -8.37 -6.39
N ARG A 76 11.31 -7.37 -6.18
CA ARG A 76 11.43 -6.03 -6.78
C ARG A 76 12.40 -5.11 -6.02
N TYR A 77 12.87 -5.53 -4.86
CA TYR A 77 13.80 -4.76 -4.03
C TYR A 77 15.22 -5.31 -4.22
N ARG A 78 16.20 -4.45 -3.98
CA ARG A 78 17.62 -4.78 -4.00
C ARG A 78 18.29 -4.15 -2.78
N ILE A 79 19.43 -4.68 -2.39
CA ILE A 79 20.23 -4.08 -1.31
C ILE A 79 21.37 -3.29 -1.94
N VAL A 80 21.47 -2.01 -1.58
CA VAL A 80 22.55 -1.12 -2.05
C VAL A 80 23.23 -0.57 -0.80
N LYS A 81 24.50 -0.94 -0.60
CA LYS A 81 25.31 -0.52 0.56
C LYS A 81 24.60 -0.79 1.91
N GLY A 82 23.98 -1.96 2.05
CA GLY A 82 23.30 -2.35 3.29
C GLY A 82 21.90 -1.75 3.49
N VAL A 83 21.36 -1.01 2.50
CA VAL A 83 20.04 -0.36 2.59
C VAL A 83 19.08 -0.93 1.53
N ALA A 84 17.78 -1.00 1.85
CA ALA A 84 16.76 -1.37 0.88
C ALA A 84 16.64 -0.30 -0.22
N ALA A 85 16.64 -0.73 -1.48
CA ALA A 85 16.36 0.10 -2.63
C ALA A 85 15.31 -0.58 -3.51
N GLY A 86 14.30 0.16 -3.94
CA GLY A 86 13.14 -0.39 -4.66
C GLY A 86 11.92 0.52 -4.54
N PRO A 87 10.73 0.09 -4.97
CA PRO A 87 9.51 0.91 -4.91
C PRO A 87 9.22 1.41 -3.48
N GLY A 88 9.04 2.71 -3.29
CA GLY A 88 8.76 3.28 -1.97
C GLY A 88 9.98 3.43 -1.05
N CYS A 89 11.14 2.93 -1.49
CA CYS A 89 12.47 3.41 -1.16
C CYS A 89 13.03 4.20 -2.38
#